data_AF-A0A9D9V174-F1
#
_entry.id   AF-A0A9D9V174-F1
#
_cell.length_a   1.000
_cell.length_b   1.000
_cell.length_c   1.000
_cell.angle_alpha   90.00
_cell.angle_beta   90.00
_cell.angle_gamma   90.00
#
_symmetry.space_group_name_H-M   'P 1'
#
loop_
_entity.id
_entity.type
_entity.pdbx_description
1 polymer ?
#
loop_
_entity_poly.entity_id
_entity_poly.type
_entity_poly.pdbx_seq_one_letter_code
_entity_poly.pdbx_strand_id
1 'polypeptide(L)'
;MSFLSPFFSISKTERGAYLIGRVFLYAICILFTFFFTIRVVFPTTPFSFSFHTPQSTKNTLSDPRNSADQSSLENGNITGNQTLIGNFESPGTFSRIRVSFTLTKKSPENTHFKASISRSYRSFFFPIDETPLASFEHPPLYRDITGIYYAEIDGFLKRFVSTEAYLSRYPESFALPLETNTDKSPPISNEWMGFRPGSLLAFADGVFLVTSEHEIRPFGSPEIFLSMGYHFENVIQAHEEEIGIYERGRVLSYGASQSDGTLFQDKDSGAYLLVQNQKLQPITSPEYRKFILEKTTPIIASLTSRNTTLSCFPVSSWYREKTFTCDISKIMLPLDFGNAFQFSLKNVTPDIDADLDTITVSLVTDRTRDNFSLFINQIFSRLLNRFEKNI
;
A
#
# COMPACT_ATOMS: atom_id res chain seq x y z
N MET A 1 -1.75 52.81 -4.40
CA MET A 1 -2.12 52.55 -5.81
C MET A 1 -3.39 51.73 -5.82
N SER A 2 -4.48 52.31 -6.29
CA SER A 2 -5.79 51.66 -6.24
C SER A 2 -5.96 50.78 -7.49
N PHE A 3 -6.28 49.50 -7.29
CA PHE A 3 -6.75 48.62 -8.37
C PHE A 3 -8.02 49.13 -9.07
N LEU A 4 -8.56 50.30 -8.69
CA LEU A 4 -9.80 50.87 -9.22
C LEU A 4 -9.61 51.78 -10.43
N SER A 5 -8.41 52.31 -10.69
CA SER A 5 -8.16 53.24 -11.81
C SER A 5 -7.39 52.58 -12.96
N PRO A 6 -7.83 52.75 -14.23
CA PRO A 6 -7.08 52.25 -15.39
C PRO A 6 -5.71 52.95 -15.50
N PHE A 7 -4.70 52.22 -15.96
CA PHE A 7 -3.32 52.73 -16.15
C PHE A 7 -3.20 53.76 -17.29
N PHE A 8 -4.16 53.78 -18.22
CA PHE A 8 -4.26 54.73 -19.33
C PHE A 8 -5.61 55.44 -19.33
N SER A 9 -5.65 56.67 -19.83
CA SER A 9 -6.90 57.43 -19.97
C SER A 9 -7.79 56.82 -21.05
N ILE A 10 -8.92 56.24 -20.64
CA ILE A 10 -9.90 55.62 -21.55
C ILE A 10 -10.84 56.70 -22.09
N SER A 11 -11.17 56.64 -23.39
CA SER A 11 -12.11 57.57 -24.02
C SER A 11 -13.53 57.45 -23.42
N LYS A 12 -14.33 58.53 -23.46
CA LYS A 12 -15.70 58.52 -22.89
C LYS A 12 -16.61 57.45 -23.55
N THR A 13 -16.36 57.11 -24.81
CA THR A 13 -17.12 56.12 -25.59
C THR A 13 -16.76 54.68 -25.21
N GLU A 14 -15.53 54.41 -24.79
CA GLU A 14 -15.06 53.05 -24.46
C GLU A 14 -15.19 52.71 -22.97
N ARG A 15 -15.49 53.69 -22.12
CA ARG A 15 -15.62 53.51 -20.66
C ARG A 15 -16.70 52.49 -20.28
N GLY A 16 -17.81 52.43 -21.03
CA GLY A 16 -18.88 51.44 -20.82
C GLY A 16 -18.40 50.02 -21.12
N ALA A 17 -17.75 49.81 -22.26
CA ALA A 17 -17.19 48.52 -22.66
C ALA A 17 -16.10 48.05 -21.68
N TYR A 18 -15.24 48.95 -21.20
CA TYR A 18 -14.23 48.64 -20.19
C TYR A 18 -14.84 48.17 -18.86
N LEU A 19 -15.88 48.84 -18.36
CA LEU A 19 -16.56 48.43 -17.14
C LEU A 19 -17.22 47.05 -17.29
N ILE A 20 -17.90 46.81 -18.42
CA ILE A 20 -18.51 45.50 -18.71
C ILE A 20 -17.44 44.41 -18.79
N GLY A 21 -16.34 44.65 -19.53
CA GLY A 21 -15.23 43.70 -19.65
C GLY A 21 -14.59 43.38 -18.30
N ARG A 22 -14.47 44.37 -17.41
CA ARG A 22 -13.93 44.18 -16.05
C ARG A 22 -14.87 43.39 -15.15
N VAL A 23 -16.18 43.66 -15.19
CA VAL A 23 -17.19 42.88 -14.46
C VAL A 23 -17.18 41.43 -14.96
N PHE A 24 -17.12 41.23 -16.28
CA PHE A 24 -17.03 39.91 -16.88
C PHE A 24 -15.76 39.15 -16.47
N LEU A 25 -14.61 39.83 -16.47
CA LEU A 25 -13.34 39.26 -16.00
C LEU A 25 -13.43 38.80 -14.53
N TYR A 26 -13.97 39.65 -13.64
CA TYR A 26 -14.13 39.27 -12.23
C TYR A 26 -15.13 38.13 -12.05
N ALA A 27 -16.25 38.14 -12.78
CA ALA A 27 -17.21 37.05 -12.75
C ALA A 27 -16.55 35.73 -13.18
N ILE A 28 -15.74 35.74 -14.24
CA ILE A 28 -14.96 34.58 -14.69
C ILE A 28 -13.98 34.13 -13.60
N CYS A 29 -13.20 35.04 -13.01
CA CYS A 29 -12.25 34.68 -11.95
C CYS A 29 -12.95 34.05 -10.74
N ILE A 30 -14.09 34.61 -10.30
CA ILE A 30 -14.90 34.06 -9.21
C ILE A 30 -15.43 32.67 -9.57
N LEU A 31 -15.96 32.48 -10.78
CA LEU A 31 -16.45 31.18 -11.25
C LEU A 31 -15.34 30.13 -11.28
N PHE A 32 -14.16 30.46 -11.81
CA PHE A 32 -13.02 29.55 -11.81
C PHE A 32 -12.54 29.23 -10.40
N THR A 33 -12.50 30.22 -9.51
CA THR A 33 -12.11 30.04 -8.10
C THR A 33 -13.09 29.10 -7.42
N PHE A 34 -14.39 29.37 -7.55
CA PHE A 34 -15.45 28.53 -7.00
C PHE A 34 -15.40 27.09 -7.53
N PHE A 35 -15.21 26.93 -8.84
CA PHE A 35 -15.05 25.61 -9.47
C PHE A 35 -13.84 24.84 -8.91
N PHE A 36 -12.69 25.51 -8.77
CA PHE A 36 -11.49 24.91 -8.21
C PHE A 36 -11.67 24.56 -6.72
N THR A 37 -12.24 25.47 -5.92
CA THR A 37 -12.55 25.23 -4.52
C THR A 37 -13.44 24.01 -4.35
N ILE A 38 -14.49 23.86 -5.17
CA ILE A 38 -15.36 22.67 -5.12
C ILE A 38 -14.55 21.40 -5.41
N ARG A 39 -13.65 21.40 -6.40
CA ARG A 39 -12.83 20.22 -6.72
C ARG A 39 -11.84 19.87 -5.62
N VAL A 40 -11.30 20.85 -4.92
CA VAL A 40 -10.37 20.63 -3.80
C VAL A 40 -11.10 20.08 -2.58
N VAL A 41 -12.27 20.63 -2.27
CA VAL A 41 -13.05 20.23 -1.08
C VAL A 41 -13.74 18.89 -1.29
N PHE A 42 -14.21 18.61 -2.50
CA PHE A 42 -14.90 17.38 -2.86
C PHE A 42 -14.13 16.65 -3.97
N PRO A 43 -12.95 16.07 -3.64
CA PRO A 43 -12.10 15.45 -4.63
C PRO A 43 -12.74 14.18 -5.18
N THR A 44 -12.33 13.84 -6.41
CA THR A 44 -12.51 12.52 -6.99
C THR A 44 -11.13 12.00 -7.35
N THR A 45 -10.74 10.88 -6.73
CA THR A 45 -9.40 10.31 -6.91
C THR A 45 -9.51 9.07 -7.81
N PRO A 46 -9.07 9.15 -9.08
CA PRO A 46 -9.13 8.01 -10.00
C PRO A 46 -7.90 7.10 -9.89
N PHE A 47 -8.15 5.80 -9.88
CA PHE A 47 -7.15 4.73 -10.00
C PHE A 47 -7.42 3.97 -11.29
N SER A 48 -6.56 4.12 -12.28
CA SER A 48 -6.79 3.62 -13.63
C SER A 48 -5.69 2.69 -14.13
N PHE A 49 -6.08 1.76 -15.00
CA PHE A 49 -5.18 0.92 -15.76
C PHE A 49 -5.61 0.89 -17.23
N SER A 50 -4.66 1.05 -18.14
CA SER A 50 -4.87 0.87 -19.58
C SER A 50 -4.19 -0.40 -20.07
N PHE A 51 -4.96 -1.29 -20.68
CA PHE A 51 -4.47 -2.55 -21.24
C PHE A 51 -3.75 -2.37 -22.58
N HIS A 52 -3.88 -1.21 -23.22
CA HIS A 52 -3.08 -0.85 -24.40
C HIS A 52 -1.65 -0.42 -24.04
N THR A 53 -1.45 0.14 -22.84
CA THR A 53 -0.13 0.56 -22.35
C THR A 53 0.10 0.06 -20.94
N PRO A 54 0.22 -1.27 -20.73
CA PRO A 54 0.30 -1.84 -19.39
C PRO A 54 1.55 -1.40 -18.62
N GLN A 55 2.64 -1.13 -19.34
CA GLN A 55 3.93 -0.69 -18.79
C GLN A 55 4.00 0.84 -18.55
N SER A 56 2.90 1.57 -18.71
CA SER A 56 2.86 3.02 -18.51
C SER A 56 2.96 3.40 -17.04
N THR A 57 3.84 4.36 -16.72
CA THR A 57 3.94 4.95 -15.38
C THR A 57 2.71 5.77 -14.98
N LYS A 58 1.77 6.02 -15.91
CA LYS A 58 0.49 6.67 -15.63
C LYS A 58 -0.55 5.72 -15.02
N ASN A 59 -0.31 4.40 -15.06
CA ASN A 59 -1.18 3.43 -14.43
C ASN A 59 -1.08 3.56 -12.90
N THR A 60 -2.22 3.72 -12.25
CA THR A 60 -2.32 3.92 -10.78
C THR A 60 -3.06 2.79 -10.08
N LEU A 61 -3.79 1.95 -10.83
CA LEU A 61 -4.23 0.65 -10.36
C LEU A 61 -3.08 -0.36 -10.60
N SER A 62 -2.67 -1.08 -9.56
CA SER A 62 -1.51 -1.98 -9.59
C SER A 62 -1.91 -3.45 -9.74
N ASP A 63 -1.00 -4.20 -10.34
CA ASP A 63 -0.99 -5.67 -10.41
C ASP A 63 -2.31 -6.28 -10.91
N PRO A 64 -2.78 -5.92 -12.14
CA PRO A 64 -3.91 -6.59 -12.76
C PRO A 64 -3.57 -8.06 -12.98
N ARG A 65 -4.32 -8.95 -12.35
CA ARG A 65 -4.06 -10.39 -12.38
C ARG A 65 -5.32 -11.21 -12.33
N ASN A 66 -5.22 -12.45 -12.74
CA ASN A 66 -6.31 -13.41 -12.62
C ASN A 66 -6.43 -13.91 -11.17
N SER A 67 -7.66 -13.99 -10.66
CA SER A 67 -7.94 -14.49 -9.31
C SER A 67 -7.54 -15.95 -9.08
N ALA A 68 -7.60 -16.81 -10.09
CA ALA A 68 -7.46 -18.25 -9.93
C ALA A 68 -6.00 -18.70 -9.78
N ASP A 69 -5.12 -18.19 -10.63
CA ASP A 69 -3.71 -18.59 -10.76
C ASP A 69 -2.73 -17.45 -10.40
N GLN A 70 -3.24 -16.26 -10.08
CA GLN A 70 -2.45 -15.04 -9.83
C GLN A 70 -1.59 -14.60 -11.02
N SER A 71 -1.82 -15.12 -12.23
CA SER A 71 -1.08 -14.74 -13.43
C SER A 71 -1.40 -13.30 -13.85
N SER A 72 -0.39 -12.58 -14.38
CA SER A 72 -0.59 -11.20 -14.85
C SER A 72 -1.62 -11.17 -15.98
N LEU A 73 -2.59 -10.26 -15.87
CA LEU A 73 -3.67 -10.07 -16.83
C LEU A 73 -3.60 -8.68 -17.46
N GLU A 74 -2.46 -8.38 -18.08
CA GLU A 74 -2.17 -7.08 -18.70
C GLU A 74 -2.73 -6.92 -20.12
N ASN A 75 -3.23 -8.00 -20.74
CA ASN A 75 -3.73 -7.99 -22.12
C ASN A 75 -5.19 -7.57 -22.26
N GLY A 76 -5.92 -7.40 -21.14
CA GLY A 76 -7.33 -6.98 -21.13
C GLY A 76 -8.34 -8.08 -21.46
N ASN A 77 -7.89 -9.28 -21.87
CA ASN A 77 -8.79 -10.38 -22.21
C ASN A 77 -9.29 -11.09 -20.94
N ILE A 78 -10.59 -11.01 -20.69
CA ILE A 78 -11.30 -11.68 -19.60
C ILE A 78 -12.23 -12.72 -20.20
N THR A 79 -11.88 -13.99 -20.02
CA THR A 79 -12.71 -15.11 -20.46
C THR A 79 -13.98 -15.25 -19.63
N GLY A 80 -14.96 -15.99 -20.15
CA GLY A 80 -16.18 -16.31 -19.41
C GLY A 80 -15.89 -16.89 -18.01
N ASN A 81 -16.57 -16.40 -16.97
CA ASN A 81 -16.35 -16.74 -15.56
C ASN A 81 -14.99 -16.35 -14.95
N GLN A 82 -14.07 -15.76 -15.72
CA GLN A 82 -12.81 -15.26 -15.19
C GLN A 82 -13.01 -13.99 -14.36
N THR A 83 -12.15 -13.83 -13.35
CA THR A 83 -12.17 -12.67 -12.45
C THR A 83 -10.81 -11.97 -12.52
N LEU A 84 -10.81 -10.74 -13.02
CA LEU A 84 -9.68 -9.82 -12.94
C LEU A 84 -9.62 -9.23 -11.53
N ILE A 85 -8.43 -9.15 -10.95
CA ILE A 85 -8.14 -8.46 -9.69
C ILE A 85 -7.17 -7.33 -9.96
N GLY A 86 -7.41 -6.17 -9.35
CA GLY A 86 -6.44 -5.06 -9.27
C GLY A 86 -6.40 -4.48 -7.87
N ASN A 87 -5.34 -3.75 -7.53
CA ASN A 87 -5.20 -3.14 -6.21
C ASN A 87 -4.89 -1.66 -6.33
N PHE A 88 -5.31 -0.91 -5.33
CA PHE A 88 -4.97 0.50 -5.20
C PHE A 88 -4.99 0.89 -3.73
N GLU A 89 -4.36 2.00 -3.41
CA GLU A 89 -4.34 2.51 -2.05
C GLU A 89 -4.70 3.99 -2.05
N SER A 90 -5.50 4.38 -1.06
CA SER A 90 -5.84 5.78 -0.87
C SER A 90 -5.93 6.10 0.61
N PRO A 91 -5.03 6.92 1.16
CA PRO A 91 -5.26 7.53 2.46
C PRO A 91 -6.39 8.55 2.31
N GLY A 92 -7.51 8.36 3.01
CA GLY A 92 -8.53 9.42 3.09
C GLY A 92 -9.98 8.96 3.18
N THR A 93 -10.86 9.97 3.19
CA THR A 93 -12.30 9.80 3.26
C THR A 93 -12.92 10.07 1.89
N PHE A 94 -13.82 9.19 1.49
CA PHE A 94 -14.65 9.28 0.29
C PHE A 94 -16.08 8.88 0.68
N SER A 95 -17.07 9.15 -0.17
CA SER A 95 -18.48 8.82 0.07
C SER A 95 -18.90 7.54 -0.64
N ARG A 96 -18.37 7.33 -1.85
CA ARG A 96 -18.65 6.14 -2.67
C ARG A 96 -17.45 5.80 -3.54
N ILE A 97 -17.46 4.58 -4.05
CA ILE A 97 -16.50 4.07 -5.03
C ILE A 97 -17.23 3.88 -6.35
N ARG A 98 -16.75 4.54 -7.40
CA ARG A 98 -17.26 4.39 -8.76
C ARG A 98 -16.35 3.47 -9.53
N VAL A 99 -16.88 2.38 -10.04
CA VAL A 99 -16.18 1.49 -10.97
C VAL A 99 -16.64 1.83 -12.38
N SER A 100 -15.69 2.08 -13.28
CA SER A 100 -15.95 2.30 -14.69
C SER A 100 -14.92 1.58 -15.55
N PHE A 101 -15.34 1.00 -16.67
CA PHE A 101 -14.45 0.40 -17.65
C PHE A 101 -15.03 0.52 -19.06
N THR A 102 -14.14 0.39 -20.04
CA THR A 102 -14.49 0.44 -21.46
C THR A 102 -14.08 -0.87 -22.12
N LEU A 103 -15.00 -1.48 -22.88
CA LEU A 103 -14.70 -2.65 -23.71
C LEU A 103 -14.18 -2.23 -25.09
N THR A 104 -13.37 -3.08 -25.71
CA THR A 104 -12.95 -2.84 -27.09
C THR A 104 -14.11 -3.00 -28.06
N LYS A 105 -13.97 -2.43 -29.26
CA LYS A 105 -14.99 -2.54 -30.33
C LYS A 105 -15.28 -4.00 -30.73
N LYS A 106 -14.35 -4.93 -30.46
CA LYS A 106 -14.51 -6.36 -30.77
C LYS A 106 -15.32 -7.13 -29.73
N SER A 107 -15.46 -6.60 -28.51
CA SER A 107 -16.13 -7.33 -27.43
C SER A 107 -17.66 -7.43 -27.64
N PRO A 108 -18.30 -8.54 -27.25
CA PRO A 108 -19.74 -8.73 -27.35
C PRO A 108 -20.54 -7.77 -26.46
N GLU A 109 -21.69 -7.30 -26.95
CA GLU A 109 -22.54 -6.32 -26.26
C GLU A 109 -23.33 -6.90 -25.07
N ASN A 110 -23.57 -8.21 -25.07
CA ASN A 110 -24.32 -8.95 -24.04
C ASN A 110 -23.42 -9.47 -22.89
N THR A 111 -22.25 -8.87 -22.70
CA THR A 111 -21.36 -9.24 -21.59
C THR A 111 -21.79 -8.54 -20.30
N HIS A 112 -22.04 -9.32 -19.26
CA HIS A 112 -22.38 -8.83 -17.94
C HIS A 112 -21.21 -8.99 -17.00
N PHE A 113 -21.00 -8.00 -16.14
CA PHE A 113 -19.93 -8.01 -15.16
C PHE A 113 -20.48 -7.84 -13.76
N LYS A 114 -19.73 -8.35 -12.79
CA LYS A 114 -19.90 -8.03 -11.37
C LYS A 114 -18.60 -7.40 -10.88
N ALA A 115 -18.69 -6.16 -10.42
CA ALA A 115 -17.60 -5.47 -9.78
C ALA A 115 -17.71 -5.67 -8.27
N SER A 116 -16.59 -5.98 -7.61
CA SER A 116 -16.53 -6.13 -6.16
C SER A 116 -15.29 -5.44 -5.59
N ILE A 117 -15.39 -4.95 -4.36
CA ILE A 117 -14.30 -4.25 -3.67
C ILE A 117 -14.22 -4.71 -2.23
N SER A 118 -13.01 -4.99 -1.77
CA SER A 118 -12.66 -5.21 -0.36
C SER A 118 -11.55 -4.26 0.08
N ARG A 119 -11.36 -4.13 1.40
CA ARG A 119 -10.37 -3.24 2.01
C ARG A 119 -9.59 -3.98 3.10
N SER A 120 -8.27 -3.81 3.13
CA SER A 120 -7.37 -4.35 4.15
C SER A 120 -5.97 -3.72 4.03
N TYR A 121 -4.95 -4.41 4.53
CA TYR A 121 -3.55 -4.15 4.19
C TYR A 121 -3.15 -4.87 2.90
N ARG A 122 -2.20 -4.29 2.15
CA ARG A 122 -1.83 -4.76 0.81
C ARG A 122 -1.35 -6.21 0.79
N SER A 123 -0.48 -6.61 1.72
CA SER A 123 0.01 -7.99 1.84
C SER A 123 -1.01 -8.93 2.50
N PHE A 124 -1.97 -8.41 3.27
CA PHE A 124 -3.01 -9.23 3.89
C PHE A 124 -3.99 -9.80 2.87
N PHE A 125 -3.94 -9.34 1.61
CA PHE A 125 -4.64 -9.95 0.48
C PHE A 125 -3.91 -11.13 -0.17
N PHE A 126 -2.68 -11.44 0.24
CA PHE A 126 -1.94 -12.58 -0.26
C PHE A 126 -2.65 -13.91 0.08
N PRO A 127 -2.48 -14.95 -0.76
CA PRO A 127 -2.99 -16.27 -0.45
C PRO A 127 -2.41 -16.78 0.87
N ILE A 128 -3.22 -17.50 1.63
CA ILE A 128 -2.77 -18.17 2.84
C ILE A 128 -2.00 -19.42 2.39
N ASP A 129 -0.81 -19.61 2.94
CA ASP A 129 -0.02 -20.81 2.69
C ASP A 129 -0.63 -21.99 3.45
N GLU A 130 -0.79 -23.12 2.77
CA GLU A 130 -1.27 -24.37 3.36
C GLU A 130 -0.21 -25.00 4.28
N THR A 131 1.07 -24.62 4.10
CA THR A 131 2.18 -25.07 4.92
C THR A 131 2.44 -24.08 6.06
N PRO A 132 2.03 -24.39 7.31
CA PRO A 132 2.27 -23.51 8.43
C PRO A 132 3.73 -23.60 8.91
N LEU A 133 4.20 -22.53 9.55
CA LEU A 133 5.46 -22.51 10.30
C LEU A 133 5.29 -23.29 11.61
N ALA A 134 5.51 -24.60 11.50
CA ALA A 134 5.34 -25.57 12.58
C ALA A 134 6.57 -25.74 13.48
N SER A 135 7.74 -25.31 13.02
CA SER A 135 9.03 -25.37 13.74
C SER A 135 9.75 -24.02 13.70
N PHE A 136 10.65 -23.79 14.66
CA PHE A 136 11.57 -22.66 14.63
C PHE A 136 12.86 -23.07 13.92
N GLU A 137 12.84 -23.09 12.59
CA GLU A 137 14.00 -23.49 11.80
C GLU A 137 15.14 -22.47 11.88
N HIS A 138 16.36 -22.99 12.02
CA HIS A 138 17.57 -22.20 12.02
C HIS A 138 18.75 -23.03 11.49
N PRO A 139 19.74 -22.39 10.83
CA PRO A 139 21.02 -23.05 10.55
C PRO A 139 21.76 -23.36 11.87
N PRO A 140 22.86 -24.12 11.86
CA PRO A 140 23.77 -24.15 12.99
C PRO A 140 24.20 -22.72 13.36
N LEU A 141 24.05 -22.36 14.65
CA LEU A 141 24.35 -21.04 15.18
C LEU A 141 25.48 -21.15 16.19
N TYR A 142 26.42 -20.21 16.14
CA TYR A 142 27.60 -20.21 16.98
C TYR A 142 27.83 -18.86 17.64
N ARG A 143 28.52 -18.88 18.78
CA ARG A 143 29.02 -17.69 19.48
C ARG A 143 30.48 -17.90 19.87
N ASP A 144 31.35 -16.97 19.49
CA ASP A 144 32.77 -17.04 19.85
C ASP A 144 33.06 -16.48 21.26
N ILE A 145 34.31 -16.62 21.69
CA ILE A 145 34.78 -16.15 23.01
C ILE A 145 34.71 -14.63 23.19
N THR A 146 34.64 -13.87 22.10
CA THR A 146 34.49 -12.40 22.11
C THR A 146 33.02 -11.97 22.13
N GLY A 147 32.10 -12.92 22.00
CA GLY A 147 30.67 -12.70 22.01
C GLY A 147 30.06 -12.43 20.64
N ILE A 148 30.80 -12.63 19.55
CA ILE A 148 30.28 -12.45 18.18
C ILE A 148 29.51 -13.70 17.76
N TYR A 149 28.37 -13.49 17.11
CA TYR A 149 27.50 -14.55 16.62
C TYR A 149 27.75 -14.87 15.15
N TYR A 150 27.57 -16.14 14.80
CA TYR A 150 27.70 -16.66 13.44
C TYR A 150 26.56 -17.62 13.10
N ALA A 151 26.18 -17.67 11.83
CA ALA A 151 25.33 -18.71 11.26
C ALA A 151 26.11 -19.50 10.21
N GLU A 152 26.01 -20.83 10.23
CA GLU A 152 26.59 -21.68 9.19
C GLU A 152 25.62 -21.83 8.02
N ILE A 153 25.94 -21.22 6.89
CA ILE A 153 25.11 -21.22 5.68
C ILE A 153 26.00 -21.59 4.50
N ASP A 154 25.57 -22.58 3.72
CA ASP A 154 26.30 -23.09 2.55
C ASP A 154 27.76 -23.52 2.86
N GLY A 155 28.01 -23.99 4.08
CA GLY A 155 29.35 -24.40 4.54
C GLY A 155 30.28 -23.25 4.92
N PHE A 156 29.76 -22.03 5.08
CA PHE A 156 30.52 -20.87 5.56
C PHE A 156 29.91 -20.30 6.84
N LEU A 157 30.78 -19.82 7.75
CA LEU A 157 30.35 -19.05 8.90
C LEU A 157 30.10 -17.60 8.48
N LYS A 158 28.83 -17.20 8.40
CA LYS A 158 28.43 -15.82 8.18
C LYS A 158 28.27 -15.11 9.52
N ARG A 159 29.05 -14.05 9.72
CA ARG A 159 29.03 -13.24 10.95
C ARG A 159 27.78 -12.37 11.00
N PHE A 160 27.13 -12.26 12.17
CA PHE A 160 26.11 -11.23 12.38
C PHE A 160 26.74 -9.85 12.57
N VAL A 161 26.13 -8.82 11.98
CA VAL A 161 26.63 -7.44 12.07
C VAL A 161 26.67 -6.92 13.51
N SER A 162 25.74 -7.38 14.35
CA SER A 162 25.67 -7.07 15.77
C SER A 162 24.99 -8.20 16.56
N THR A 163 25.08 -8.12 17.88
CA THR A 163 24.33 -9.00 18.79
C THR A 163 22.82 -8.81 18.61
N GLU A 164 22.38 -7.57 18.43
CA GLU A 164 20.99 -7.19 18.22
C GLU A 164 20.45 -7.77 16.90
N ALA A 165 21.26 -7.78 15.84
CA ALA A 165 20.93 -8.45 14.59
C ALA A 165 20.68 -9.96 14.78
N TYR A 166 21.55 -10.64 15.54
CA TYR A 166 21.34 -12.06 15.92
C TYR A 166 20.05 -12.23 16.74
N LEU A 167 19.88 -11.44 17.80
CA LEU A 167 18.75 -11.53 18.73
C LEU A 167 17.41 -11.13 18.12
N SER A 168 17.42 -10.45 16.97
CA SER A 168 16.22 -10.19 16.17
C SER A 168 15.71 -11.44 15.45
N ARG A 169 16.57 -12.45 15.26
CA ARG A 169 16.28 -13.68 14.51
C ARG A 169 16.17 -14.92 15.39
N TYR A 170 17.02 -15.02 16.40
CA TYR A 170 17.15 -16.22 17.23
C TYR A 170 17.32 -15.89 18.71
N PRO A 171 16.87 -16.78 19.62
CA PRO A 171 17.21 -16.68 21.03
C PRO A 171 18.69 -16.96 21.26
N GLU A 172 19.27 -16.36 22.30
CA GLU A 172 20.67 -16.58 22.69
C GLU A 172 20.98 -18.06 22.94
N SER A 173 20.03 -18.81 23.48
CA SER A 173 20.17 -20.23 23.80
C SER A 173 20.40 -21.14 22.59
N PHE A 174 20.17 -20.67 21.35
CA PHE A 174 20.42 -21.47 20.15
C PHE A 174 21.89 -21.44 19.71
N ALA A 175 22.68 -20.47 20.18
CA ALA A 175 24.08 -20.37 19.80
C ALA A 175 24.93 -21.35 20.62
N LEU A 176 25.67 -22.22 19.92
CA LEU A 176 26.68 -23.08 20.52
C LEU A 176 28.02 -22.34 20.63
N PRO A 177 28.88 -22.65 21.62
CA PRO A 177 30.23 -22.11 21.66
C PRO A 177 31.01 -22.47 20.39
N LEU A 178 31.62 -21.48 19.74
CA LEU A 178 32.48 -21.71 18.59
C LEU A 178 33.85 -22.23 19.08
N GLU A 179 34.14 -23.51 18.83
CA GLU A 179 35.44 -24.10 19.16
C GLU A 179 36.49 -23.65 18.12
N THR A 180 37.29 -22.65 18.48
CA THR A 180 38.30 -22.04 17.60
C THR A 180 39.54 -22.90 17.32
N ASN A 181 39.65 -24.09 17.92
CA ASN A 181 40.87 -24.90 17.96
C ASN A 181 40.83 -26.21 17.15
N THR A 182 39.92 -26.36 16.19
CA THR A 182 39.94 -27.51 15.27
C THR A 182 40.20 -27.07 13.82
N ASP A 183 41.11 -27.77 13.14
CA ASP A 183 41.36 -27.71 11.68
C ASP A 183 40.11 -28.04 10.82
N LYS A 184 38.93 -28.14 11.43
CA LYS A 184 37.65 -28.54 10.83
C LYS A 184 36.57 -27.45 10.89
N SER A 185 36.85 -26.29 11.48
CA SER A 185 35.86 -25.20 11.50
C SER A 185 35.61 -24.65 10.09
N PRO A 186 34.35 -24.41 9.69
CA PRO A 186 34.05 -23.87 8.37
C PRO A 186 34.71 -22.49 8.17
N PRO A 187 35.11 -22.14 6.94
CA PRO A 187 35.68 -20.84 6.65
C PRO A 187 34.71 -19.69 6.95
N ILE A 188 35.25 -18.56 7.41
CA ILE A 188 34.47 -17.35 7.66
C ILE A 188 34.15 -16.67 6.33
N SER A 189 32.89 -16.31 6.13
CA SER A 189 32.43 -15.53 4.98
C SER A 189 32.73 -14.04 5.17
N ASN A 190 32.95 -13.34 4.06
CA ASN A 190 32.99 -11.88 4.04
C ASN A 190 31.58 -11.25 4.09
N GLU A 191 30.54 -12.03 3.83
CA GLU A 191 29.15 -11.59 3.92
C GLU A 191 28.66 -11.59 5.36
N TRP A 192 27.97 -10.53 5.74
CA TRP A 192 27.43 -10.35 7.08
C TRP A 192 25.92 -10.61 7.08
N MET A 193 25.44 -11.18 8.17
CA MET A 193 24.03 -11.37 8.45
C MET A 193 23.48 -10.16 9.20
N GLY A 194 22.42 -9.56 8.67
CA GLY A 194 21.74 -8.43 9.28
C GLY A 194 20.62 -8.81 10.25
N PHE A 195 19.85 -7.80 10.66
CA PHE A 195 18.54 -7.96 11.30
C PHE A 195 17.58 -8.78 10.46
N ARG A 196 16.61 -9.42 11.12
CA ARG A 196 15.54 -10.22 10.49
C ARG A 196 14.76 -9.40 9.46
N PRO A 197 14.34 -9.98 8.32
CA PRO A 197 13.29 -9.38 7.50
C PRO A 197 12.06 -9.03 8.35
N GLY A 198 11.46 -7.87 8.06
CA GLY A 198 10.36 -7.30 8.82
C GLY A 198 10.78 -6.45 10.03
N SER A 199 12.06 -6.43 10.41
CA SER A 199 12.56 -5.50 11.43
C SER A 199 12.48 -4.05 10.96
N LEU A 200 12.20 -3.15 11.91
CA LEU A 200 12.14 -1.71 11.69
C LEU A 200 13.37 -1.07 12.33
N LEU A 201 14.18 -0.36 11.55
CA LEU A 201 15.42 0.25 12.00
C LEU A 201 15.32 1.77 11.94
N ALA A 202 15.71 2.46 13.01
CA ALA A 202 15.94 3.89 13.02
C ALA A 202 17.41 4.18 12.80
N PHE A 203 17.71 5.07 11.85
CA PHE A 203 19.06 5.59 11.64
C PHE A 203 18.99 7.02 11.12
N ALA A 204 19.80 7.90 11.73
CA ALA A 204 19.65 9.35 11.60
C ALA A 204 18.18 9.76 11.84
N ASP A 205 17.58 10.54 10.92
CA ASP A 205 16.20 11.01 11.02
C ASP A 205 15.17 10.09 10.34
N GLY A 206 15.59 8.90 9.88
CA GLY A 206 14.77 8.00 9.05
C GLY A 206 14.41 6.68 9.75
N VAL A 207 13.25 6.13 9.37
CA VAL A 207 12.87 4.74 9.69
C VAL A 207 12.93 3.90 8.42
N PHE A 208 13.52 2.72 8.54
CA PHE A 208 13.75 1.76 7.46
C PHE A 208 13.08 0.43 7.80
N LEU A 209 12.50 -0.22 6.80
CA LEU A 209 12.04 -1.61 6.88
C LEU A 209 13.10 -2.53 6.27
N VAL A 210 13.52 -3.55 7.00
CA VAL A 210 14.33 -4.64 6.46
C VAL A 210 13.43 -5.51 5.59
N THR A 211 13.64 -5.47 4.29
CA THR A 211 12.77 -6.15 3.31
C THR A 211 13.27 -7.52 2.86
N SER A 212 14.59 -7.73 2.97
CA SER A 212 15.26 -8.99 2.67
C SER A 212 16.58 -9.06 3.44
N GLU A 213 17.38 -10.12 3.22
CA GLU A 213 18.71 -10.26 3.80
C GLU A 213 19.68 -9.13 3.43
N HIS A 214 19.46 -8.46 2.30
CA HIS A 214 20.38 -7.47 1.75
C HIS A 214 19.74 -6.12 1.43
N GLU A 215 18.43 -5.95 1.59
CA GLU A 215 17.73 -4.71 1.21
C GLU A 215 16.93 -4.11 2.36
N ILE A 216 17.16 -2.82 2.63
CA ILE A 216 16.33 -1.98 3.48
C ILE A 216 15.61 -0.92 2.66
N ARG A 217 14.38 -0.57 3.04
CA ARG A 217 13.60 0.49 2.38
C ARG A 217 13.18 1.58 3.36
N PRO A 218 13.45 2.86 3.06
CA PRO A 218 13.00 3.96 3.90
C PRO A 218 11.49 4.19 3.75
N PHE A 219 10.81 4.57 4.83
CA PHE A 219 9.44 5.08 4.75
C PHE A 219 9.42 6.53 4.26
N GLY A 220 8.51 6.85 3.34
CA GLY A 220 8.41 8.21 2.78
C GLY A 220 7.89 9.26 3.78
N SER A 221 7.13 8.84 4.79
CA SER A 221 6.68 9.69 5.88
C SER A 221 6.16 8.88 7.08
N PRO A 222 6.04 9.49 8.27
CA PRO A 222 5.39 8.88 9.45
C PRO A 222 3.95 8.44 9.17
N GLU A 223 3.21 9.20 8.35
CA GLU A 223 1.84 8.85 7.98
C GLU A 223 1.78 7.57 7.14
N ILE A 224 2.75 7.36 6.23
CA ILE A 224 2.86 6.11 5.47
C ILE A 224 3.14 4.95 6.42
N PHE A 225 4.14 5.10 7.30
CA PHE A 225 4.51 4.11 8.31
C PHE A 225 3.30 3.64 9.14
N LEU A 226 2.54 4.58 9.71
CA LEU A 226 1.34 4.29 10.49
C LEU A 226 0.21 3.70 9.62
N SER A 227 0.02 4.21 8.40
CA SER A 227 -1.03 3.71 7.50
C SER A 227 -0.83 2.26 7.05
N MET A 228 0.43 1.82 7.01
CA MET A 228 0.82 0.43 6.73
C MET A 228 0.65 -0.48 7.95
N GLY A 229 0.28 0.07 9.12
CA GLY A 229 0.02 -0.67 10.35
C GLY A 229 1.22 -0.85 11.27
N TYR A 230 2.38 -0.24 10.96
CA TYR A 230 3.56 -0.34 11.79
C TYR A 230 3.49 0.61 13.01
N HIS A 231 4.22 0.24 14.07
CA HIS A 231 4.24 0.95 15.35
C HIS A 231 5.66 1.40 15.70
N PHE A 232 5.80 2.66 16.16
CA PHE A 232 7.11 3.23 16.49
C PHE A 232 7.82 2.51 17.65
N GLU A 233 7.05 1.85 18.52
CA GLU A 233 7.58 1.02 19.62
C GLU A 233 8.40 -0.19 19.14
N ASN A 234 8.20 -0.63 17.89
CA ASN A 234 8.94 -1.74 17.29
C ASN A 234 10.24 -1.27 16.59
N VAL A 235 10.53 0.02 16.60
CA VAL A 235 11.68 0.58 15.87
C VAL A 235 12.95 0.40 16.72
N ILE A 236 13.94 -0.27 16.15
CA ILE A 236 15.23 -0.54 16.75
C ILE A 236 16.21 0.56 16.33
N GLN A 237 16.87 1.21 17.28
CA GLN A 237 17.94 2.16 16.97
C GLN A 237 19.15 1.40 16.42
N ALA A 238 19.52 1.69 15.18
CA ALA A 238 20.67 1.09 14.50
C ALA A 238 21.83 2.09 14.37
N HIS A 239 23.03 1.55 14.21
CA HIS A 239 24.29 2.27 13.99
C HIS A 239 24.69 2.26 12.51
N GLU A 240 25.71 3.03 12.14
CA GLU A 240 26.16 3.17 10.76
C GLU A 240 26.66 1.84 10.18
N GLU A 241 27.40 1.07 10.98
CA GLU A 241 27.93 -0.24 10.61
C GLU A 241 26.82 -1.28 10.39
N GLU A 242 25.74 -1.18 11.16
CA GLU A 242 24.55 -2.03 11.06
C GLU A 242 23.72 -1.76 9.81
N ILE A 243 23.62 -0.49 9.42
CA ILE A 243 22.89 -0.07 8.23
C ILE A 243 23.74 -0.26 6.97
N GLY A 244 25.06 -0.10 7.09
CA GLY A 244 26.01 -0.11 5.98
C GLY A 244 26.11 -1.44 5.22
N ILE A 245 25.64 -2.54 5.80
CA ILE A 245 25.62 -3.86 5.14
C ILE A 245 24.46 -4.02 4.14
N TYR A 246 23.48 -3.12 4.14
CA TYR A 246 22.28 -3.23 3.32
C TYR A 246 22.32 -2.31 2.10
N GLU A 247 21.78 -2.79 0.99
CA GLU A 247 21.38 -1.96 -0.14
C GLU A 247 20.13 -1.15 0.20
N ARG A 248 20.15 0.14 -0.13
CA ARG A 248 18.98 1.02 0.02
C ARG A 248 18.05 0.87 -1.16
N GLY A 249 16.90 0.27 -0.92
CA GLY A 249 15.81 0.13 -1.88
C GLY A 249 14.99 1.41 -2.05
N ARG A 250 13.92 1.29 -2.86
CA ARG A 250 13.00 2.40 -3.14
C ARG A 250 12.23 2.81 -1.88
N VAL A 251 11.88 4.10 -1.82
CA VAL A 251 11.06 4.65 -0.73
C VAL A 251 9.70 3.98 -0.69
N LEU A 252 9.32 3.43 0.47
CA LEU A 252 7.99 2.90 0.72
C LEU A 252 6.98 4.04 0.69
N SER A 253 6.03 3.91 -0.22
CA SER A 253 4.94 4.85 -0.47
C SER A 253 3.60 4.18 -0.21
N TYR A 254 2.51 4.95 -0.18
CA TYR A 254 1.16 4.39 -0.22
C TYR A 254 1.03 3.41 -1.39
N GLY A 255 0.48 2.22 -1.13
CA GLY A 255 0.29 1.14 -2.11
C GLY A 255 1.34 0.04 -2.02
N ALA A 256 2.46 0.26 -1.32
CA ALA A 256 3.47 -0.76 -1.12
C ALA A 256 2.92 -1.92 -0.29
N SER A 257 3.23 -3.16 -0.70
CA SER A 257 3.00 -4.33 0.14
C SER A 257 3.97 -4.32 1.31
N GLN A 258 3.48 -4.70 2.50
CA GLN A 258 4.37 -5.06 3.59
C GLN A 258 5.30 -6.19 3.15
N SER A 259 6.57 -6.11 3.54
CA SER A 259 7.60 -7.05 3.12
C SER A 259 7.56 -8.35 3.92
N ASP A 260 8.38 -9.31 3.47
CA ASP A 260 8.65 -10.54 4.18
C ASP A 260 9.08 -10.27 5.63
N GLY A 261 8.66 -11.16 6.53
CA GLY A 261 8.86 -11.07 7.97
C GLY A 261 7.88 -10.18 8.72
N THR A 262 6.98 -9.47 8.02
CA THR A 262 5.88 -8.73 8.66
C THR A 262 4.92 -9.68 9.35
N LEU A 263 4.62 -9.41 10.62
CA LEU A 263 3.72 -10.22 11.44
C LEU A 263 2.33 -9.59 11.49
N PHE A 264 1.31 -10.37 11.12
CA PHE A 264 -0.10 -10.03 11.34
C PHE A 264 -0.69 -10.87 12.47
N GLN A 265 -1.68 -10.31 13.14
CA GLN A 265 -2.61 -11.06 13.97
C GLN A 265 -4.02 -10.89 13.40
N ASP A 266 -4.67 -12.00 13.09
CA ASP A 266 -6.07 -12.02 12.71
C ASP A 266 -6.94 -11.79 13.95
N LYS A 267 -7.71 -10.72 13.96
CA LYS A 267 -8.61 -10.33 15.05
C LYS A 267 -9.74 -11.35 15.23
N ASP A 268 -10.14 -12.04 14.17
CA ASP A 268 -11.29 -12.94 14.20
C ASP A 268 -10.95 -14.28 14.85
N SER A 269 -9.86 -14.92 14.40
CA SER A 269 -9.41 -16.23 14.91
C SER A 269 -8.34 -16.15 16.00
N GLY A 270 -7.66 -15.01 16.14
CA GLY A 270 -6.46 -14.86 16.97
C GLY A 270 -5.20 -15.48 16.35
N ALA A 271 -5.27 -16.01 15.13
CA ALA A 271 -4.14 -16.62 14.44
C ALA A 271 -3.06 -15.58 14.10
N TYR A 272 -1.80 -16.00 14.18
CA TYR A 272 -0.65 -15.19 13.76
C TYR A 272 -0.19 -15.64 12.38
N LEU A 273 -0.01 -14.66 11.49
CA LEU A 273 0.32 -14.89 10.08
C LEU A 273 1.59 -14.11 9.75
N LEU A 274 2.61 -14.79 9.22
CA LEU A 274 3.84 -14.17 8.75
C LEU A 274 3.75 -13.94 7.23
N VAL A 275 4.15 -12.76 6.77
CA VAL A 275 4.35 -12.53 5.34
C VAL A 275 5.65 -13.20 4.92
N GLN A 276 5.58 -14.10 3.94
CA GLN A 276 6.76 -14.73 3.35
C GLN A 276 6.48 -15.10 1.91
N ASN A 277 7.37 -14.73 0.98
CA ASN A 277 7.27 -15.06 -0.45
C ASN A 277 5.88 -14.73 -1.05
N GLN A 278 5.33 -13.56 -0.72
CA GLN A 278 3.98 -13.12 -1.13
C GLN A 278 2.84 -14.06 -0.72
N LYS A 279 3.02 -14.79 0.39
CA LYS A 279 1.99 -15.59 1.05
C LYS A 279 1.86 -15.18 2.51
N LEU A 280 0.73 -15.53 3.11
CA LEU A 280 0.52 -15.46 4.55
C LEU A 280 0.72 -16.86 5.13
N GLN A 281 1.83 -17.07 5.83
CA GLN A 281 2.14 -18.35 6.47
C GLN A 281 1.62 -18.36 7.91
N PRO A 282 0.72 -19.28 8.28
CA PRO A 282 0.27 -19.40 9.66
C PRO A 282 1.38 -19.88 10.59
N ILE A 283 1.53 -19.23 11.75
CA ILE A 283 2.49 -19.64 12.78
C ILE A 283 1.80 -20.60 13.75
N THR A 284 2.16 -21.88 13.69
CA THR A 284 1.65 -22.91 14.59
C THR A 284 2.64 -23.29 15.69
N SER A 285 3.94 -23.10 15.48
CA SER A 285 4.98 -23.29 16.50
C SER A 285 4.76 -22.36 17.72
N PRO A 286 4.50 -22.90 18.92
CA PRO A 286 4.36 -22.07 20.13
C PRO A 286 5.66 -21.36 20.51
N GLU A 287 6.80 -22.01 20.30
CA GLU A 287 8.14 -21.49 20.61
C GLU A 287 8.47 -20.30 19.71
N TYR A 288 8.32 -20.46 18.39
CA TYR A 288 8.55 -19.37 17.44
C TYR A 288 7.58 -18.21 17.65
N ARG A 289 6.30 -18.51 17.89
CA ARG A 289 5.28 -17.50 18.20
C ARG A 289 5.66 -16.69 19.44
N LYS A 290 6.08 -17.36 20.51
CA LYS A 290 6.51 -16.68 21.74
C LYS A 290 7.70 -15.77 21.46
N PHE A 291 8.73 -16.30 20.80
CA PHE A 291 9.92 -15.53 20.44
C PHE A 291 9.57 -14.28 19.63
N ILE A 292 8.76 -14.42 18.57
CA ILE A 292 8.51 -13.29 17.67
C ILE A 292 7.66 -12.19 18.31
N LEU A 293 6.73 -12.54 19.20
CA LEU A 293 5.92 -11.57 19.93
C LEU A 293 6.71 -10.78 20.98
N GLU A 294 7.86 -11.30 21.43
CA GLU A 294 8.80 -10.53 22.26
C GLU A 294 9.61 -9.51 21.44
N LYS A 295 9.63 -9.65 20.10
CA LYS A 295 10.43 -8.80 19.19
C LYS A 295 9.62 -7.77 18.43
N THR A 296 8.34 -8.03 18.16
CA THR A 296 7.49 -7.12 17.42
C THR A 296 6.03 -7.22 17.86
N THR A 297 5.36 -6.07 17.94
CA THR A 297 3.90 -6.05 18.02
C THR A 297 3.30 -6.35 16.63
N PRO A 298 2.33 -7.27 16.53
CA PRO A 298 1.73 -7.67 15.26
C PRO A 298 0.82 -6.58 14.72
N ILE A 299 0.73 -6.49 13.39
CA ILE A 299 -0.28 -5.67 12.73
C ILE A 299 -1.63 -6.37 12.85
N ILE A 300 -2.61 -5.71 13.48
CA ILE A 300 -3.95 -6.27 13.64
C ILE A 300 -4.71 -6.17 12.31
N ALA A 301 -5.25 -7.29 11.83
CA ALA A 301 -6.08 -7.36 10.62
C ALA A 301 -7.25 -8.34 10.84
N SER A 302 -8.18 -8.47 9.89
CA SER A 302 -9.33 -9.39 9.99
C SER A 302 -9.56 -10.11 8.68
N LEU A 303 -9.52 -11.45 8.70
CA LEU A 303 -9.81 -12.30 7.54
C LEU A 303 -11.27 -12.19 7.10
N THR A 304 -12.20 -12.04 8.05
CA THR A 304 -13.62 -11.79 7.77
C THR A 304 -13.80 -10.45 7.06
N SER A 305 -13.13 -9.41 7.54
CA SER A 305 -13.15 -8.07 6.93
C SER A 305 -12.51 -8.06 5.54
N ARG A 306 -11.38 -8.77 5.37
CA ARG A 306 -10.71 -8.99 4.08
C ARG A 306 -11.67 -9.63 3.06
N ASN A 307 -12.46 -10.61 3.48
CA ASN A 307 -13.40 -11.34 2.63
C ASN A 307 -14.75 -10.62 2.46
N THR A 308 -15.00 -9.57 3.23
CA THR A 308 -16.20 -8.74 3.10
C THR A 308 -16.07 -7.87 1.85
N THR A 309 -16.75 -8.27 0.78
CA THR A 309 -16.77 -7.53 -0.48
C THR A 309 -18.08 -6.77 -0.65
N LEU A 310 -18.01 -5.50 -1.01
CA LEU A 310 -19.16 -4.78 -1.55
C LEU A 310 -19.19 -4.96 -3.06
N SER A 311 -20.37 -5.16 -3.64
CA SER A 311 -20.51 -5.44 -5.07
C SER A 311 -21.52 -4.53 -5.76
N CYS A 312 -21.31 -4.27 -7.04
CA CYS A 312 -22.29 -3.66 -7.93
C CYS A 312 -22.28 -4.33 -9.32
N PHE A 313 -23.37 -4.17 -10.05
CA PHE A 313 -23.49 -4.60 -11.45
C PHE A 313 -23.34 -3.38 -12.35
N PRO A 314 -22.22 -3.25 -13.09
CA PRO A 314 -22.00 -2.17 -14.03
C PRO A 314 -23.07 -2.14 -15.12
N VAL A 315 -23.62 -0.96 -15.40
CA VAL A 315 -24.59 -0.74 -16.47
C VAL A 315 -23.98 0.09 -17.59
N SER A 316 -24.43 -0.13 -18.82
CA SER A 316 -23.94 0.63 -19.98
C SER A 316 -24.32 2.10 -19.87
N SER A 317 -23.39 2.98 -20.24
CA SER A 317 -23.58 4.42 -20.22
C SER A 317 -24.32 4.86 -21.47
N TRP A 318 -25.42 5.59 -21.31
CA TRP A 318 -26.27 6.03 -22.43
C TRP A 318 -25.58 6.98 -23.43
N TYR A 319 -24.47 7.61 -23.04
CA TYR A 319 -23.76 8.64 -23.82
C TYR A 319 -22.36 8.19 -24.31
N ARG A 320 -21.91 6.99 -23.94
CA ARG A 320 -20.62 6.42 -24.37
C ARG A 320 -20.79 4.93 -24.65
N GLU A 321 -20.74 4.57 -25.93
CA GLU A 321 -20.79 3.16 -26.35
C GLU A 321 -19.73 2.33 -25.61
N LYS A 322 -20.12 1.12 -25.20
CA LYS A 322 -19.26 0.13 -24.52
C LYS A 322 -18.57 0.59 -23.22
N THR A 323 -19.03 1.69 -22.65
CA THR A 323 -18.59 2.15 -21.32
C THR A 323 -19.58 1.68 -20.27
N PHE A 324 -19.09 0.98 -19.26
CA PHE A 324 -19.91 0.46 -18.16
C PHE A 324 -19.55 1.18 -16.86
N THR A 325 -20.54 1.47 -16.02
CA THR A 325 -20.32 2.15 -14.74
C THR A 325 -21.25 1.61 -13.65
N CYS A 326 -20.76 1.53 -12.41
CA CYS A 326 -21.60 1.43 -11.22
C CYS A 326 -20.96 2.13 -10.01
N ASP A 327 -21.81 2.49 -9.04
CA ASP A 327 -21.40 3.14 -7.79
C ASP A 327 -21.65 2.18 -6.60
N ILE A 328 -20.68 2.11 -5.69
CA ILE A 328 -20.73 1.37 -4.42
C ILE A 328 -20.66 2.37 -3.27
N SER A 329 -21.63 2.37 -2.37
CA SER A 329 -21.60 3.23 -1.18
C SER A 329 -20.53 2.79 -0.18
N LYS A 330 -19.74 3.73 0.35
CA LYS A 330 -18.65 3.42 1.32
C LYS A 330 -19.17 2.87 2.64
N ILE A 331 -20.40 3.19 3.02
CA ILE A 331 -20.97 3.05 4.38
C ILE A 331 -20.78 1.65 4.98
N MET A 332 -20.52 0.62 4.15
CA MET A 332 -20.46 -0.77 4.57
C MET A 332 -19.05 -1.40 4.54
N LEU A 333 -17.98 -0.66 4.19
CA LEU A 333 -16.61 -1.20 4.25
C LEU A 333 -16.01 -1.03 5.65
N PRO A 334 -15.36 -2.08 6.21
CA PRO A 334 -14.65 -1.96 7.48
C PRO A 334 -13.56 -0.90 7.37
N LEU A 335 -13.54 0.04 8.32
CA LEU A 335 -12.59 1.16 8.34
C LEU A 335 -11.36 0.89 9.21
N ASP A 336 -11.36 -0.23 9.94
CA ASP A 336 -10.42 -0.51 11.02
C ASP A 336 -9.07 -1.06 10.55
N PHE A 337 -8.99 -1.58 9.31
CA PHE A 337 -7.81 -2.31 8.83
C PHE A 337 -7.31 -1.77 7.49
N GLY A 338 -6.14 -1.13 7.51
CA GLY A 338 -5.40 -0.69 6.33
C GLY A 338 -6.12 0.30 5.42
N ASN A 339 -5.41 0.78 4.40
CA ASN A 339 -5.94 1.70 3.37
C ASN A 339 -5.86 1.11 1.96
N ALA A 340 -5.46 -0.15 1.83
CA ALA A 340 -5.36 -0.83 0.55
C ALA A 340 -6.73 -1.44 0.18
N PHE A 341 -7.07 -1.30 -1.08
CA PHE A 341 -8.29 -1.83 -1.67
C PHE A 341 -7.92 -2.90 -2.69
N GLN A 342 -8.67 -3.99 -2.65
CA GLN A 342 -8.65 -4.98 -3.72
C GLN A 342 -9.96 -4.87 -4.50
N PHE A 343 -9.81 -4.58 -5.78
CA PHE A 343 -10.89 -4.55 -6.74
C PHE A 343 -10.94 -5.88 -7.48
N SER A 344 -12.14 -6.38 -7.76
CA SER A 344 -12.35 -7.49 -8.67
C SER A 344 -13.46 -7.21 -9.70
N LEU A 345 -13.22 -7.64 -10.94
CA LEU A 345 -14.18 -7.62 -12.03
C LEU A 345 -14.37 -9.04 -12.54
N LYS A 346 -15.53 -9.62 -12.26
CA LYS A 346 -15.91 -10.94 -12.76
C LYS A 346 -16.76 -10.78 -14.01
N ASN A 347 -16.36 -11.45 -15.10
CA ASN A 347 -17.25 -11.69 -16.23
C ASN A 347 -18.24 -12.78 -15.82
N VAL A 348 -19.51 -12.44 -15.67
CA VAL A 348 -20.55 -13.37 -15.22
C VAL A 348 -21.30 -14.04 -16.38
N THR A 349 -20.97 -13.68 -17.62
CA THR A 349 -21.54 -14.32 -18.80
C THR A 349 -20.68 -15.53 -19.18
N PRO A 350 -21.21 -16.76 -19.10
CA PRO A 350 -20.46 -17.97 -19.50
C PRO A 350 -20.11 -17.93 -20.99
N ASP A 351 -18.93 -18.45 -21.34
CA ASP A 351 -18.47 -18.68 -22.73
C ASP A 351 -18.41 -17.45 -23.64
N ILE A 352 -18.51 -16.24 -23.06
CA ILE A 352 -18.36 -14.98 -23.79
C ILE A 352 -17.13 -14.26 -23.27
N ASP A 353 -16.09 -14.22 -24.09
CA ASP A 353 -14.88 -13.47 -23.77
C ASP A 353 -15.10 -11.98 -24.02
N ALA A 354 -14.50 -11.16 -23.14
CA ALA A 354 -14.53 -9.72 -23.27
C ALA A 354 -13.13 -9.15 -23.18
N ASP A 355 -12.93 -8.04 -23.88
CA ASP A 355 -11.62 -7.43 -24.06
C ASP A 355 -11.70 -5.99 -23.53
N LEU A 356 -10.97 -5.72 -22.47
CA LEU A 356 -10.95 -4.43 -21.78
C LEU A 356 -9.94 -3.49 -22.44
N ASP A 357 -10.35 -2.26 -22.70
CA ASP A 357 -9.44 -1.17 -23.10
C ASP A 357 -8.86 -0.47 -21.86
N THR A 358 -9.77 -0.01 -20.99
CA THR A 358 -9.43 0.73 -19.78
C THR A 358 -10.32 0.33 -18.62
N ILE A 359 -9.75 0.39 -17.42
CA ILE A 359 -10.48 0.28 -16.16
C ILE A 359 -10.13 1.44 -15.25
N THR A 360 -11.11 1.96 -14.53
CA THR A 360 -10.94 3.06 -13.58
C THR A 360 -11.83 2.84 -12.36
N VAL A 361 -11.20 2.81 -11.19
CA VAL A 361 -11.87 2.86 -9.89
C VAL A 361 -11.67 4.25 -9.31
N SER A 362 -12.76 4.98 -9.08
CA SER A 362 -12.70 6.35 -8.55
C SER A 362 -13.28 6.43 -7.16
N LEU A 363 -12.52 6.99 -6.22
CA LEU A 363 -13.03 7.36 -4.90
C LEU A 363 -13.66 8.74 -5.00
N VAL A 364 -14.97 8.83 -4.75
CA VAL A 364 -15.75 10.05 -4.95
C VAL A 364 -16.20 10.59 -3.59
N THR A 365 -15.87 11.85 -3.31
CA THR A 365 -16.41 12.59 -2.17
C THR A 365 -17.64 13.39 -2.60
N ASP A 366 -18.79 13.07 -2.02
CA ASP A 366 -20.04 13.74 -2.39
C ASP A 366 -20.13 15.15 -1.80
N ARG A 367 -20.88 16.03 -2.47
CA ARG A 367 -21.06 17.42 -2.05
C ARG A 367 -22.07 17.52 -0.90
N THR A 368 -21.65 17.14 0.30
CA THR A 368 -22.48 17.17 1.51
C THR A 368 -21.89 18.11 2.56
N ARG A 369 -22.74 18.58 3.48
CA ARG A 369 -22.31 19.42 4.62
C ARG A 369 -21.32 18.68 5.52
N ASP A 370 -21.52 17.39 5.71
CA ASP A 370 -20.66 16.56 6.58
C ASP A 370 -19.25 16.44 5.99
N ASN A 371 -19.15 16.15 4.69
CA ASN A 371 -17.85 16.09 3.99
C ASN A 371 -17.13 17.43 4.02
N PHE A 372 -17.87 18.55 3.88
CA PHE A 372 -17.29 19.89 4.01
C PHE A 372 -16.73 20.12 5.43
N SER A 373 -17.50 19.78 6.47
CA SER A 373 -17.08 19.90 7.86
C SER A 373 -15.83 19.08 8.16
N LEU A 374 -15.79 17.82 7.69
CA LEU A 374 -14.62 16.94 7.83
C LEU A 374 -13.37 17.55 7.19
N PHE A 375 -13.49 18.09 5.98
CA PHE A 375 -12.39 18.74 5.27
C PHE A 375 -11.84 19.95 6.06
N ILE A 376 -12.73 20.82 6.56
CA ILE A 376 -12.33 21.98 7.36
C ILE A 376 -11.64 21.56 8.66
N ASN A 377 -12.15 20.55 9.36
CA ASN A 377 -11.53 20.03 10.57
C ASN A 377 -10.13 19.46 10.32
N GLN A 378 -9.93 18.75 9.19
CA GLN A 378 -8.63 18.24 8.79
C GLN A 378 -7.62 19.35 8.45
N ILE A 379 -8.08 20.47 7.87
CA ILE A 379 -7.22 21.64 7.66
C ILE A 379 -6.81 22.24 9.00
N PHE A 380 -7.76 22.46 9.90
CA PHE A 380 -7.47 23.03 11.22
C PHE A 380 -6.51 22.16 12.03
N SER A 381 -6.71 20.85 12.07
CA SER A 381 -5.80 19.95 12.79
C SER A 381 -4.38 19.96 12.20
N ARG A 382 -4.24 19.99 10.88
CA ARG A 382 -2.93 20.11 10.22
C ARG A 382 -2.24 21.45 10.50
N LEU A 383 -3.00 22.54 10.59
CA LEU A 383 -2.46 23.85 10.97
C LEU A 383 -2.00 23.83 12.42
N LEU A 384 -2.84 23.38 13.35
CA LEU A 384 -2.51 23.30 14.78
C LEU A 384 -1.26 22.44 15.04
N ASN A 385 -1.19 21.24 14.45
CA ASN A 385 -0.03 20.36 14.60
C ASN A 385 1.28 20.96 14.05
N ARG A 386 1.20 21.91 13.11
CA ARG A 386 2.38 22.65 12.61
C ARG A 386 2.80 23.78 13.55
N PHE A 387 1.89 24.32 14.35
CA PHE A 387 2.18 25.39 15.31
C PHE A 387 2.61 24.86 16.69
N GLU A 388 2.13 23.69 17.12
CA GLU A 388 2.60 23.04 18.36
C GLU A 388 4.04 22.53 18.29
N LYS A 389 4.62 22.36 17.09
CA LYS A 389 6.02 21.96 16.92
C LYS A 389 7.03 23.11 17.13
N ASN A 390 6.57 24.30 17.54
CA ASN A 390 7.38 25.52 17.74
C ASN A 390 7.32 26.10 19.17
N ILE A 391 6.91 25.31 20.17
CA ILE A 391 7.03 25.60 21.61
C ILE A 391 7.75 24.42 22.24
#